data_AF-A0A0M0L048-F1
#
_entry.id   AF-A0A0M0L048-F1
#
_cell.length_a   1.000
_cell.length_b   1.000
_cell.length_c   1.000
_cell.angle_alpha   90.00
_cell.angle_beta   90.00
_cell.angle_gamma   90.00
#
_symmetry.space_group_name_H-M   'P 1'
#
loop_
_entity.id
_entity.type
_entity.pdbx_description
1 polymer ?
#
loop_
_entity_poly.entity_id
_entity_poly.type
_entity_poly.pdbx_seq_one_letter_code
_entity_poly.pdbx_strand_id
1 'polypeptide(L)'
;MAKKRNNAPSKKKENDSLTLQDQLNEGVWAKLKEKKQSLEAEETKQKEEQLRKQREERKQREKNKSFEELLSESSMNWKEYK
;
A
#
# COMPACT_ATOMS: atom_id res chain seq x y z
N MET A 1 68.86 29.28 -9.82
CA MET A 1 67.66 28.59 -10.33
C MET A 1 66.79 28.17 -9.14
N ALA A 2 65.59 28.73 -8.98
CA ALA A 2 64.68 28.32 -7.91
C ALA A 2 63.32 27.96 -8.53
N LYS A 3 62.97 26.68 -8.44
CA LYS A 3 61.81 26.06 -9.07
C LYS A 3 60.53 26.44 -8.30
N LYS A 4 59.64 27.18 -8.96
CA LYS A 4 58.32 27.60 -8.44
C LYS A 4 57.45 26.36 -8.21
N ARG A 5 56.97 26.15 -6.97
CA ARG A 5 56.03 25.10 -6.60
C ARG A 5 54.61 25.56 -6.94
N ASN A 6 53.95 24.90 -7.89
CA ASN A 6 52.53 25.09 -8.15
C ASN A 6 51.73 24.25 -7.13
N ASN A 7 51.05 24.91 -6.20
CA ASN A 7 50.02 24.30 -5.38
C ASN A 7 48.65 24.64 -5.98
N ALA A 8 47.91 23.63 -6.44
CA ALA A 8 46.52 23.80 -6.86
C ALA A 8 45.65 22.71 -6.22
N PRO A 9 44.83 23.05 -5.21
CA PRO A 9 43.72 22.21 -4.81
C PRO A 9 42.41 23.02 -4.77
N SER A 10 41.56 22.90 -5.79
CA SER A 10 40.18 23.44 -5.73
C SER A 10 39.07 22.53 -6.26
N LYS A 11 39.38 21.48 -7.05
CA LYS A 11 38.35 20.60 -7.65
C LYS A 11 37.61 19.64 -6.69
N LYS A 12 38.10 19.44 -5.45
CA LYS A 12 37.49 18.47 -4.51
C LYS A 12 36.16 18.95 -3.91
N LYS A 13 35.98 20.26 -3.70
CA LYS A 13 34.81 20.79 -2.98
C LYS A 13 33.50 20.74 -3.77
N GLU A 14 33.55 20.93 -5.09
CA GLU A 14 32.35 20.85 -5.95
C GLU A 14 31.82 19.42 -6.07
N ASN A 15 32.72 18.42 -6.13
CA ASN A 15 32.32 17.01 -6.20
C ASN A 15 31.64 16.54 -4.90
N ASP A 16 32.14 16.98 -3.73
CA ASP A 16 31.49 16.67 -2.44
C ASP A 16 30.05 17.22 -2.37
N SER A 17 29.82 18.46 -2.85
CA SER A 17 28.48 19.05 -2.83
C SER A 17 27.47 18.31 -3.72
N LEU A 18 27.90 17.84 -4.89
CA LEU A 18 27.08 17.04 -5.79
C LEU A 18 26.70 15.70 -5.12
N THR A 19 27.65 15.02 -4.51
CA THR A 19 27.39 13.74 -3.82
C THR A 19 26.47 13.88 -2.61
N LEU A 20 26.58 14.98 -1.85
CA LEU A 20 25.71 15.22 -0.69
C LEU A 20 24.26 15.47 -1.12
N GLN A 21 24.08 16.19 -2.24
CA GLN A 21 22.76 16.49 -2.79
C GLN A 21 22.07 15.23 -3.33
N ASP A 22 22.80 14.35 -4.00
CA ASP A 22 22.28 13.06 -4.47
C ASP A 22 21.89 12.15 -3.29
N GLN A 23 22.72 12.06 -2.25
CA GLN A 23 22.41 11.29 -1.03
C GLN A 23 21.14 11.81 -0.31
N LEU A 24 20.95 13.13 -0.27
CA LEU A 24 19.73 13.74 0.28
C LEU A 24 18.50 13.37 -0.55
N ASN A 25 18.61 13.40 -1.88
CA ASN A 25 17.52 13.02 -2.77
C ASN A 25 17.16 11.53 -2.65
N GLU A 26 18.16 10.65 -2.57
CA GLU A 26 17.97 9.22 -2.33
C GLU A 26 17.29 8.96 -0.98
N GLY A 27 17.69 9.66 0.08
CA GLY A 27 17.08 9.57 1.40
C GLY A 27 15.61 10.04 1.42
N VAL A 28 15.27 11.08 0.65
CA VAL A 28 13.88 11.55 0.51
C VAL A 28 13.05 10.53 -0.28
N TRP A 29 13.60 9.96 -1.35
CA TRP A 29 12.96 8.92 -2.13
C TRP A 29 12.70 7.65 -1.32
N ALA A 30 13.66 7.24 -0.50
CA ALA A 30 13.52 6.09 0.40
C ALA A 30 12.35 6.28 1.38
N LYS A 31 12.26 7.46 2.01
CA LYS A 31 11.16 7.80 2.94
C LYS A 31 9.79 7.82 2.25
N LEU A 32 9.72 8.34 1.02
CA LEU A 32 8.48 8.34 0.24
C LEU A 32 8.03 6.92 -0.11
N LYS A 33 8.97 6.05 -0.49
CA LYS A 33 8.70 4.64 -0.80
C LYS A 33 8.23 3.88 0.45
N GLU A 34 8.90 4.10 1.58
CA GLU A 34 8.50 3.51 2.87
C GLU A 34 7.09 3.94 3.27
N LYS A 35 6.78 5.23 3.19
CA LYS A 35 5.41 5.73 3.46
C LYS A 35 4.38 5.13 2.51
N LYS A 36 4.69 5.01 1.23
CA LYS A 36 3.79 4.39 0.24
C LYS A 36 3.48 2.94 0.64
N GLN A 37 4.50 2.16 0.98
CA GLN A 37 4.33 0.77 1.39
C GLN A 37 3.52 0.65 2.69
N SER A 38 3.75 1.54 3.66
CA SER A 38 2.97 1.59 4.89
C SER A 38 1.48 1.85 4.61
N LEU A 39 1.17 2.81 3.72
CA LEU A 39 -0.22 3.14 3.37
C LEU A 39 -0.90 2.01 2.60
N GLU A 40 -0.21 1.38 1.65
CA GLU A 40 -0.73 0.21 0.92
C GLU A 40 -1.02 -0.97 1.86
N ALA A 41 -0.14 -1.22 2.84
CA ALA A 41 -0.34 -2.25 3.85
C ALA A 41 -1.54 -1.96 4.78
N GLU A 42 -1.82 -0.68 5.04
CA GLU A 42 -2.95 -0.29 5.90
C GLU A 42 -4.28 -0.37 5.13
N GLU A 43 -4.32 0.09 3.88
CA GLU A 43 -5.51 -0.04 3.03
C GLU A 43 -5.90 -1.50 2.77
N THR A 44 -4.92 -2.37 2.51
CA THR A 44 -5.17 -3.79 2.28
C THR A 44 -5.79 -4.46 3.51
N LYS A 45 -5.26 -4.19 4.70
CA LYS A 45 -5.82 -4.66 5.97
C LYS A 45 -7.25 -4.17 6.20
N GLN A 46 -7.53 -2.89 5.94
CA GLN A 46 -8.89 -2.35 6.10
C GLN A 46 -9.88 -3.01 5.14
N LYS A 47 -9.50 -3.20 3.87
CA LYS A 47 -10.35 -3.88 2.88
C LYS A 47 -10.63 -5.33 3.28
N GLU A 48 -9.61 -6.06 3.73
CA GLU A 48 -9.79 -7.44 4.20
C GLU A 48 -10.72 -7.53 5.42
N GLU A 49 -10.58 -6.62 6.38
CA GLU A 49 -11.44 -6.59 7.56
C GLU A 49 -12.90 -6.27 7.20
N GLN A 50 -13.13 -5.30 6.31
CA GLN A 50 -14.47 -4.98 5.81
C GLN A 50 -15.10 -6.16 5.05
N LEU A 51 -14.33 -6.84 4.20
CA LEU A 51 -14.80 -8.04 3.49
C LEU A 51 -15.09 -9.20 4.46
N ARG A 52 -14.34 -9.32 5.56
CA ARG A 52 -14.60 -10.33 6.58
C ARG A 52 -15.90 -10.01 7.34
N LYS A 53 -16.06 -8.75 7.78
CA LYS A 53 -17.28 -8.27 8.45
C LYS A 53 -18.52 -8.47 7.58
N GLN A 54 -18.47 -8.09 6.30
CA GLN A 54 -19.59 -8.30 5.38
C GLN A 54 -19.94 -9.79 5.19
N ARG A 55 -18.95 -10.69 5.13
CA ARG A 55 -19.20 -12.13 5.04
C ARG A 55 -19.82 -12.69 6.32
N GLU A 56 -19.35 -12.25 7.48
CA GLU A 56 -19.92 -12.65 8.77
C GLU A 56 -21.36 -12.15 8.92
N GLU A 57 -21.62 -10.90 8.54
CA GLU A 57 -22.95 -10.30 8.59
C GLU A 57 -23.93 -11.01 7.65
N ARG A 58 -23.51 -11.36 6.43
CA ARG A 58 -24.33 -12.16 5.50
C ARG A 58 -24.69 -13.51 6.09
N LYS A 59 -23.72 -14.22 6.68
CA LYS A 59 -23.96 -15.51 7.34
C LYS A 59 -24.92 -15.40 8.52
N GLN A 60 -24.82 -14.34 9.31
CA GLN A 60 -25.75 -14.12 10.43
C GLN A 60 -27.15 -13.76 9.93
N ARG A 61 -27.25 -12.94 8.89
CA ARG A 61 -28.53 -12.63 8.25
C ARG A 61 -29.17 -13.89 7.67
N GLU A 62 -28.44 -14.71 6.92
CA GLU A 62 -28.96 -16.00 6.40
C GLU A 62 -29.42 -16.95 7.51
N LYS A 63 -28.71 -17.03 8.63
CA LYS A 63 -29.11 -17.85 9.79
C LYS A 63 -30.36 -17.33 10.50
N ASN A 64 -30.54 -16.01 10.52
CA ASN A 64 -31.65 -15.35 11.19
C ASN A 64 -32.82 -15.04 10.23
N LYS A 65 -32.66 -15.25 8.93
CA LYS A 65 -33.74 -15.19 7.95
C LYS A 65 -34.69 -16.36 8.18
N SER A 66 -35.98 -16.10 8.05
CA SER A 66 -36.98 -17.17 8.05
C SER A 66 -36.86 -17.99 6.75
N PHE A 67 -37.31 -19.24 6.80
CA PHE A 67 -37.29 -20.15 5.64
C PHE A 67 -38.02 -19.56 4.42
N GLU A 68 -39.07 -18.77 4.64
CA GLU A 68 -39.84 -18.11 3.60
C GLU A 68 -39.03 -17.08 2.82
N GLU A 69 -38.20 -16.26 3.49
CA GLU A 69 -37.32 -15.29 2.83
C GLU A 69 -36.22 -15.98 2.03
N LEU A 70 -35.58 -17.01 2.62
CA LEU A 70 -34.58 -17.83 1.93
C LEU A 70 -35.16 -18.54 0.70
N LEU A 71 -36.40 -19.03 0.80
CA LEU A 71 -37.11 -19.69 -0.30
C LEU A 71 -37.53 -18.69 -1.38
N SER A 72 -37.91 -17.47 -1.01
CA SER A 72 -38.28 -16.42 -1.96
C SER A 72 -37.08 -15.84 -2.73
N GLU A 73 -35.89 -15.82 -2.10
CA GLU A 73 -34.63 -15.46 -2.76
C GLU A 73 -34.07 -16.60 -3.63
N SER A 74 -34.40 -17.85 -3.29
CA SER A 74 -34.11 -18.98 -4.16
C SER A 74 -35.06 -18.95 -5.36
N SER A 75 -34.55 -19.11 -6.59
CA SER A 75 -35.38 -19.22 -7.80
C SER A 75 -36.21 -20.50 -7.86
N MET A 76 -36.40 -21.18 -6.73
CA MET A 76 -37.01 -22.49 -6.62
C MET A 76 -38.53 -22.33 -6.53
N ASN A 77 -39.19 -22.37 -7.68
CA ASN A 77 -40.64 -22.37 -7.75
C ASN A 77 -41.15 -23.79 -7.45
N TRP A 78 -41.63 -24.02 -6.23
CA TRP A 78 -42.17 -25.31 -5.77
C TRP A 78 -43.31 -25.86 -6.65
N LYS A 79 -43.96 -25.00 -7.45
CA LYS A 79 -44.98 -25.41 -8.43
C LYS A 79 -44.41 -26.22 -9.60
N GLU A 80 -43.10 -26.18 -9.82
CA GLU A 80 -42.45 -26.95 -10.90
C GLU A 80 -42.12 -28.39 -10.51
N TYR A 81 -42.26 -28.75 -9.23
CA TYR A 81 -41.93 -30.07 -8.69
C TYR A 81 -43.16 -30.87 -8.22
N LYS A 82 -44.38 -30.40 -8.54
CA LYS A 82 -45.65 -30.98 -8.10
C LYS A 82 -46.42 -31.56 -9.27
#